data_AF-A0A8H7ZHZ7-F1
#
_entry.id   AF-A0A8H7ZHZ7-F1
#
_cell.length_a   1.000
_cell.length_b   1.000
_cell.length_c   1.000
_cell.angle_alpha   90.00
_cell.angle_beta   90.00
_cell.angle_gamma   90.00
#
_symmetry.space_group_name_H-M   'P 1'
#
loop_
_entity.id
_entity.type
_entity.pdbx_description
1 polymer ?
#
loop_
_entity_poly.entity_id
_entity_poly.type
_entity_poly.pdbx_seq_one_letter_code
_entity_poly.pdbx_strand_id
1 'polypeptide(L)'
;MPIEELHRVTPEPVFTLEEGEDELNSLNKDLHHSRHHDHHSNDHSSSKKPISRHFIPILYRIQKYSAYTFVTFLGIHATSVILVPIIPVDKELKQQVFSLAKAVYQDIPFFETIAIIGASLVHIGAGFGLRLLRGYKKHQLHRKLQQKDHIRHRLVMNNNDSFNIRDDDDDIGFGGLSSIFGLGYRKSFISKLLGITPLQFSGYLLIPFVAYHYYKFRYVPMSIEGDSSMINLEYVSYVLNLKHPRFQALALSGLVWVMSYHFTNGIMKLNSWYSKKCKRIGLAIVNLLGGCGMIAVYLFKKEEIDSGGFLGKVFTKYINSYLL
;
A
#
# COMPACT_ATOMS: atom_id res chain seq x y z
N MET A 1 17.45 21.39 -32.52
CA MET A 1 16.44 21.36 -31.45
C MET A 1 17.16 21.06 -30.16
N PRO A 2 17.20 21.98 -29.18
CA PRO A 2 17.81 21.72 -27.90
C PRO A 2 16.91 20.77 -27.10
N ILE A 3 17.51 19.75 -26.51
CA ILE A 3 16.86 18.82 -25.60
C ILE A 3 16.63 19.59 -24.29
N GLU A 4 15.38 19.95 -24.04
CA GLU A 4 14.95 20.55 -22.80
C GLU A 4 15.09 19.50 -21.69
N GLU A 5 16.13 19.63 -20.86
CA GLU A 5 16.32 18.81 -19.66
C GLU A 5 15.12 19.03 -18.74
N LEU A 6 14.22 18.04 -18.70
CA LEU A 6 13.16 17.98 -17.71
C LEU A 6 13.80 17.92 -16.32
N HIS A 7 13.69 19.02 -15.59
CA HIS A 7 13.99 19.11 -14.17
C HIS A 7 13.35 17.93 -13.43
N ARG A 8 14.19 17.05 -12.86
CA ARG A 8 13.76 15.92 -12.02
C ARG A 8 13.07 16.49 -10.79
N VAL A 9 11.74 16.52 -10.81
CA VAL A 9 10.95 16.74 -9.60
C VAL A 9 10.91 15.40 -8.86
N THR A 10 11.73 15.30 -7.81
CA THR A 10 11.68 14.22 -6.82
C THR A 10 10.33 14.26 -6.09
N PRO A 11 9.69 13.10 -5.82
CA PRO A 11 8.51 13.06 -4.99
C PRO A 11 8.93 12.99 -3.54
N GLU A 12 9.15 14.16 -2.94
CA GLU A 12 8.98 14.26 -1.51
C GLU A 12 7.61 14.87 -1.21
N PRO A 13 6.68 14.13 -0.59
CA PRO A 13 5.50 14.73 0.04
C PRO A 13 5.88 15.45 1.36
N VAL A 14 7.10 15.97 1.46
CA VAL A 14 7.55 16.91 2.50
C VAL A 14 7.26 18.35 2.04
N PHE A 15 7.14 18.57 0.73
CA PHE A 15 6.99 19.88 0.13
C PHE A 15 5.73 20.64 0.59
N THR A 16 4.61 19.96 0.84
CA THR A 16 3.37 20.65 1.30
C THR A 16 3.43 21.17 2.72
N LEU A 17 4.22 20.53 3.58
CA LEU A 17 4.43 20.98 4.96
C LEU A 17 5.49 22.07 5.03
N GLU A 18 6.47 22.04 4.13
CA GLU A 18 7.46 23.12 3.98
C GLU A 18 6.83 24.35 3.35
N GLU A 19 6.06 24.22 2.27
CA GLU A 19 5.31 25.33 1.64
C GLU A 19 4.38 26.03 2.65
N GLY A 20 3.63 25.27 3.44
CA GLY A 20 2.76 25.89 4.46
C GLY A 20 3.55 26.47 5.64
N GLU A 21 4.73 25.93 5.97
CA GLU A 21 5.65 26.57 6.94
C GLU A 21 6.24 27.86 6.37
N ASP A 22 6.57 27.90 5.09
CA ASP A 22 7.07 29.07 4.37
C ASP A 22 6.00 30.14 4.23
N GLU A 23 4.76 29.76 3.93
CA GLU A 23 3.60 30.64 3.96
C GLU A 23 3.36 31.18 5.38
N LEU A 24 3.45 30.33 6.40
CA LEU A 24 3.32 30.78 7.78
C LEU A 24 4.44 31.78 8.15
N ASN A 25 5.65 31.57 7.62
CA ASN A 25 6.82 32.45 7.80
C ASN A 25 6.67 33.77 7.05
N SER A 26 6.18 33.75 5.80
CA SER A 26 5.91 34.97 5.03
C SER A 26 4.81 35.80 5.70
N LEU A 27 3.74 35.14 6.16
CA LEU A 27 2.64 35.79 6.88
C LEU A 27 3.10 36.41 8.21
N ASN A 28 4.08 35.80 8.90
CA ASN A 28 4.73 36.41 10.05
C ASN A 28 5.49 37.69 9.67
N LYS A 29 6.24 37.66 8.57
CA LYS A 29 7.04 38.81 8.11
C LYS A 29 6.16 40.02 7.76
N ASP A 30 5.04 39.78 7.08
CA ASP A 30 4.10 40.83 6.67
C ASP A 30 3.37 41.47 7.89
N LEU A 31 2.98 40.64 8.87
CA LEU A 31 2.38 41.12 10.12
C LEU A 31 3.35 41.96 10.96
N HIS A 32 4.63 41.60 10.98
CA HIS A 32 5.67 42.40 11.63
C HIS A 32 5.89 43.73 10.92
N HIS A 33 5.92 43.74 9.58
CA HIS A 33 6.14 44.96 8.82
C HIS A 33 5.00 45.98 8.96
N SER A 34 3.75 45.51 9.12
CA SER A 34 2.58 46.38 9.41
C SER A 34 2.53 46.90 10.84
N ARG A 35 3.27 46.30 11.78
CA ARG A 35 3.28 46.69 13.21
C ARG A 35 4.40 47.64 13.61
N HIS A 36 5.33 47.95 12.72
CA HIS A 36 6.45 48.86 13.01
C HIS A 36 6.17 50.30 12.58
N HIS A 37 5.32 50.98 13.34
CA HIS A 37 5.75 52.23 13.97
C HIS A 37 5.92 51.90 15.47
N ASP A 38 7.14 52.12 15.96
CA ASP A 38 7.58 52.01 17.35
C ASP A 38 8.06 50.65 17.90
N HIS A 39 9.26 50.76 18.48
CA HIS A 39 10.03 49.88 19.36
C HIS A 39 10.72 48.61 18.82
N HIS A 40 12.05 48.75 18.76
CA HIS A 40 13.06 47.70 18.79
C HIS A 40 12.95 46.87 20.09
N SER A 41 12.73 45.57 19.97
CA SER A 41 13.16 44.58 20.97
C SER A 41 13.69 43.35 20.25
N ASN A 42 15.00 43.13 20.35
CA ASN A 42 15.67 41.90 19.93
C ASN A 42 15.25 40.78 20.87
N ASP A 43 14.34 39.92 20.42
CA ASP A 43 14.03 38.67 21.11
C ASP A 43 14.61 37.50 20.32
N HIS A 44 15.78 37.04 20.74
CA HIS A 44 16.40 35.80 20.24
C HIS A 44 15.67 34.60 20.84
N SER A 45 14.46 34.31 20.35
CA SER A 45 13.82 33.03 20.65
C SER A 45 14.52 31.92 19.88
N SER A 46 15.33 31.10 20.58
CA SER A 46 15.87 29.87 20.02
C SER A 46 14.71 28.89 19.82
N SER A 47 14.05 28.95 18.67
CA SER A 47 13.02 28.00 18.26
C SER A 47 13.66 26.61 18.21
N LYS A 48 13.43 25.81 19.27
CA LYS A 48 13.79 24.39 19.28
C LYS A 48 13.06 23.75 18.10
N LYS A 49 13.82 23.39 17.05
CA LYS A 49 13.27 22.80 15.82
C LYS A 49 12.39 21.61 16.21
N PRO A 50 11.15 21.51 15.67
CA PRO A 50 10.22 20.47 16.09
C PRO A 50 10.80 19.09 15.76
N ILE A 51 10.78 18.21 16.75
CA ILE A 51 11.26 16.81 16.72
C ILE A 51 10.81 16.08 15.44
N SER A 52 9.61 16.38 14.92
CA SER A 52 9.03 15.78 13.71
C SER A 52 9.86 15.93 12.43
N ARG A 53 10.74 16.94 12.31
CA ARG A 53 11.61 17.12 11.13
C ARG A 53 12.59 15.95 10.94
N HIS A 54 12.99 15.29 12.02
CA HIS A 54 13.90 14.15 11.96
C HIS A 54 13.17 12.80 11.86
N PHE A 55 11.99 12.68 12.46
CA PHE A 55 11.28 11.40 12.52
C PHE A 55 10.58 11.01 11.21
N ILE A 56 10.01 11.97 10.47
CA ILE A 56 9.34 11.70 9.19
C ILE A 56 10.27 11.01 8.17
N PRO A 57 11.50 11.50 7.88
CA PRO A 57 12.37 10.85 6.92
C PRO A 57 12.84 9.46 7.40
N ILE A 58 13.02 9.27 8.70
CA ILE A 58 13.38 7.96 9.27
C ILE A 58 12.25 6.95 9.07
N LEU A 59 11.02 7.29 9.44
CA LEU A 59 9.86 6.42 9.26
C LEU A 59 9.62 6.10 7.78
N TYR A 60 9.82 7.07 6.89
CA TYR A 60 9.72 6.85 5.46
C TYR A 60 10.77 5.86 4.95
N ARG A 61 12.03 5.97 5.40
CA ARG A 61 13.08 5.00 5.08
C ARG A 61 12.72 3.61 5.60
N ILE A 62 12.27 3.51 6.86
CA ILE A 62 11.84 2.24 7.46
C ILE A 62 10.73 1.59 6.63
N GLN A 63 9.68 2.34 6.28
CA GLN A 63 8.58 1.85 5.45
C GLN A 63 9.05 1.40 4.06
N LYS A 64 9.98 2.14 3.46
CA LYS A 64 10.54 1.85 2.12
C LYS A 64 11.39 0.58 2.13
N TYR A 65 12.34 0.46 3.06
CA TYR A 65 13.24 -0.69 3.09
C TYR A 65 12.53 -1.96 3.53
N SER A 66 11.54 -1.87 4.42
CA SER A 66 10.70 -3.02 4.74
C SER A 66 9.84 -3.47 3.55
N ALA A 67 9.53 -2.60 2.59
CA ALA A 67 8.79 -2.99 1.38
C ALA A 67 9.62 -3.85 0.41
N TYR A 68 10.96 -3.72 0.41
CA TYR A 68 11.82 -4.48 -0.53
C TYR A 68 11.87 -5.97 -0.23
N THR A 69 11.70 -6.39 1.03
CA THR A 69 11.63 -7.81 1.37
C THR A 69 10.41 -8.46 0.71
N PHE A 70 9.28 -7.74 0.62
CA PHE A 70 8.08 -8.22 -0.05
C PHE A 70 8.20 -8.36 -1.55
N VAL A 71 9.03 -7.55 -2.22
CA VAL A 71 9.21 -7.64 -3.68
C VAL A 71 9.71 -9.03 -4.06
N THR A 72 10.72 -9.52 -3.35
CA THR A 72 11.32 -10.84 -3.63
C THR A 72 10.38 -11.98 -3.26
N PHE A 73 9.78 -11.94 -2.06
CA PHE A 73 8.79 -12.91 -1.63
C PHE A 73 7.60 -12.98 -2.60
N LEU A 74 7.03 -11.84 -2.97
CA LEU A 74 5.87 -11.77 -3.87
C LEU A 74 6.21 -12.31 -5.25
N GLY A 75 7.41 -12.04 -5.78
CA GLY A 75 7.85 -12.59 -7.06
C GLY A 75 7.89 -14.12 -7.07
N ILE A 76 8.55 -14.72 -6.08
CA ILE A 76 8.63 -16.18 -5.92
C ILE A 76 7.24 -16.78 -5.68
N HIS A 77 6.49 -16.20 -4.75
CA HIS A 77 5.16 -16.69 -4.37
C HIS A 77 4.18 -16.61 -5.54
N ALA A 78 4.00 -15.43 -6.15
CA ALA A 78 3.12 -15.24 -7.30
C ALA A 78 3.49 -16.12 -8.49
N THR A 79 4.79 -16.36 -8.73
CA THR A 79 5.20 -17.29 -9.78
C THR A 79 4.71 -18.70 -9.50
N SER A 80 4.90 -19.19 -8.27
CA SER A 80 4.53 -20.55 -7.88
C SER A 80 3.02 -20.81 -7.79
N VAL A 81 2.21 -19.80 -7.40
CA VAL A 81 0.77 -19.97 -7.16
C VAL A 81 -0.14 -19.28 -8.19
N ILE A 82 0.40 -18.42 -9.06
CA ILE A 82 -0.37 -17.77 -10.13
C ILE A 82 0.17 -18.18 -11.50
N LEU A 83 1.45 -17.93 -11.80
CA LEU A 83 1.97 -18.15 -13.15
C LEU A 83 2.04 -19.64 -13.51
N VAL A 84 2.72 -20.44 -12.71
CA VAL A 84 2.94 -21.86 -12.98
C VAL A 84 1.64 -22.67 -13.09
N PRO A 85 0.62 -22.48 -12.23
CA PRO A 85 -0.64 -23.20 -12.34
C PRO A 85 -1.41 -22.95 -13.65
N ILE A 86 -1.24 -21.78 -14.27
CA ILE A 86 -1.90 -21.42 -15.54
C ILE A 86 -1.25 -22.14 -16.73
N ILE A 87 0.04 -22.49 -16.63
CA ILE A 87 0.75 -23.19 -17.70
C ILE A 87 0.21 -24.63 -17.82
N PRO A 88 -0.04 -25.14 -19.04
CA PRO A 88 -0.52 -26.51 -19.25
C PRO A 88 0.62 -27.53 -19.13
N VAL A 89 1.19 -27.64 -17.92
CA VAL A 89 2.19 -28.67 -17.55
C VAL A 89 1.63 -29.64 -16.52
N ASP A 90 2.34 -30.75 -16.32
CA ASP A 90 1.94 -31.82 -15.40
C ASP A 90 1.75 -31.33 -13.96
N LYS A 91 0.77 -31.92 -13.27
CA LYS A 91 0.43 -31.57 -11.88
C LYS A 91 1.62 -31.76 -10.94
N GLU A 92 2.42 -32.79 -11.17
CA GLU A 92 3.62 -33.07 -10.40
C GLU A 92 4.64 -31.94 -10.53
N LEU A 93 4.90 -31.45 -11.74
CA LEU A 93 5.84 -30.35 -11.97
C LEU A 93 5.35 -29.06 -11.29
N LYS A 94 4.05 -28.75 -11.37
CA LYS A 94 3.45 -27.62 -10.65
C LYS A 94 3.70 -27.71 -9.15
N GLN A 95 3.48 -28.91 -8.59
CA GLN A 95 3.70 -29.18 -7.17
C GLN A 95 5.18 -29.07 -6.79
N GLN A 96 6.10 -29.58 -7.61
CA GLN A 96 7.55 -29.47 -7.38
C GLN A 96 8.00 -28.01 -7.35
N VAL A 97 7.55 -27.19 -8.31
CA VAL A 97 7.89 -25.75 -8.33
C VAL A 97 7.31 -25.02 -7.12
N PHE A 98 6.09 -25.37 -6.70
CA PHE A 98 5.50 -24.83 -5.48
C PHE A 98 6.29 -25.20 -4.23
N SER A 99 6.69 -26.46 -4.10
CA SER A 99 7.53 -26.93 -3.00
C SER A 99 8.90 -26.24 -2.98
N LEU A 100 9.54 -26.07 -4.15
CA LEU A 100 10.79 -25.35 -4.28
C LEU A 100 10.65 -23.89 -3.82
N ALA A 101 9.59 -23.21 -4.26
CA ALA A 101 9.30 -21.85 -3.84
C ALA A 101 9.15 -21.75 -2.31
N LYS A 102 8.38 -22.65 -1.70
CA LYS A 102 8.23 -22.72 -0.23
C LYS A 102 9.55 -22.91 0.50
N ALA A 103 10.39 -23.85 0.03
CA ALA A 103 11.68 -24.14 0.65
C ALA A 103 12.56 -22.88 0.78
N VAL A 104 12.55 -22.01 -0.24
CA VAL A 104 13.35 -20.76 -0.25
C VAL A 104 13.01 -19.83 0.93
N TYR A 105 11.74 -19.70 1.32
CA TYR A 105 11.34 -18.75 2.36
C TYR A 105 10.86 -19.39 3.68
N GLN A 106 10.73 -20.73 3.74
CA GLN A 106 10.30 -21.44 4.97
C GLN A 106 11.43 -22.23 5.64
N ASP A 107 12.37 -22.81 4.88
CA ASP A 107 13.38 -23.72 5.46
C ASP A 107 14.55 -22.97 6.10
N ILE A 108 14.74 -21.68 5.77
CA ILE A 108 15.77 -20.85 6.39
C ILE A 108 15.27 -20.43 7.79
N PRO A 109 15.99 -20.78 8.88
CA PRO A 109 15.58 -20.44 10.24
C PRO A 109 15.33 -18.94 10.40
N PHE A 110 14.20 -18.59 11.01
CA PHE A 110 13.75 -17.22 11.27
C PHE A 110 13.47 -16.34 10.04
N PHE A 111 13.71 -16.81 8.82
CA PHE A 111 13.54 -15.98 7.62
C PHE A 111 12.09 -15.53 7.46
N GLU A 112 11.13 -16.46 7.52
CA GLU A 112 9.71 -16.10 7.43
C GLU A 112 9.31 -15.11 8.54
N THR A 113 9.70 -15.37 9.78
CA THR A 113 9.32 -14.53 10.92
C THR A 113 9.88 -13.11 10.78
N ILE A 114 11.13 -12.96 10.34
CA ILE A 114 11.77 -11.64 10.24
C ILE A 114 11.40 -10.94 8.93
N ALA A 115 11.60 -11.63 7.79
CA ALA A 115 11.51 -11.04 6.46
C ALA A 115 10.07 -10.89 5.95
N ILE A 116 9.15 -11.75 6.40
CA ILE A 116 7.74 -11.71 5.98
C ILE A 116 6.89 -11.09 7.10
N ILE A 117 6.86 -11.67 8.29
CA ILE A 117 5.99 -11.18 9.38
C ILE A 117 6.53 -9.87 9.95
N GLY A 118 7.81 -9.83 10.33
CA GLY A 118 8.46 -8.67 10.92
C GLY A 118 8.45 -7.47 9.97
N ALA A 119 8.87 -7.66 8.72
CA ALA A 119 8.81 -6.60 7.71
C ALA A 119 7.38 -6.10 7.47
N SER A 120 6.35 -6.96 7.58
CA SER A 120 4.94 -6.57 7.35
C SER A 120 4.50 -5.63 8.47
N LEU A 121 4.77 -6.01 9.71
CA LEU A 121 4.46 -5.21 10.89
C LEU A 121 5.19 -3.87 10.85
N VAL A 122 6.48 -3.88 10.49
CA VAL A 122 7.28 -2.66 10.35
C VAL A 122 6.74 -1.76 9.23
N HIS A 123 6.37 -2.33 8.07
CA HIS A 123 5.79 -1.57 6.96
C HIS A 123 4.46 -0.90 7.36
N ILE A 124 3.54 -1.66 7.96
CA ILE A 124 2.24 -1.16 8.41
C ILE A 124 2.43 -0.11 9.52
N GLY A 125 3.26 -0.41 10.51
CA GLY A 125 3.54 0.47 11.65
C GLY A 125 4.16 1.80 11.22
N ALA A 126 5.16 1.77 10.33
CA ALA A 126 5.77 2.98 9.79
C ALA A 126 4.79 3.80 8.93
N GLY A 127 3.97 3.13 8.10
CA GLY A 127 2.92 3.79 7.31
C GLY A 127 1.85 4.46 8.18
N PHE A 128 1.41 3.79 9.25
CA PHE A 128 0.47 4.36 10.22
C PHE A 128 1.09 5.53 10.99
N GLY A 129 2.34 5.39 11.45
CA GLY A 129 3.09 6.45 12.14
C GLY A 129 3.26 7.71 11.27
N LEU A 130 3.62 7.55 9.99
CA LEU A 130 3.71 8.65 9.05
C LEU A 130 2.38 9.38 8.88
N ARG A 131 1.27 8.63 8.85
CA ARG A 131 -0.07 9.22 8.75
C ARG A 131 -0.42 10.04 9.98
N LEU A 132 -0.16 9.52 11.19
CA LEU A 132 -0.42 10.25 12.43
C LEU A 132 0.43 11.52 12.52
N LEU A 133 1.74 11.43 12.25
CA LEU A 133 2.64 12.57 12.33
C LEU A 133 2.33 13.66 11.29
N ARG A 134 2.07 13.26 10.04
CA ARG A 134 1.70 14.22 8.98
C ARG A 134 0.32 14.82 9.23
N GLY A 135 -0.65 14.02 9.66
CA GLY A 135 -1.98 14.50 10.02
C GLY A 135 -1.95 15.51 11.17
N TYR A 136 -1.16 15.21 12.22
CA TYR A 136 -0.95 16.12 13.35
C TYR A 136 -0.30 17.43 12.90
N LYS A 137 0.78 17.38 12.10
CA LYS A 137 1.47 18.59 11.60
C LYS A 137 0.56 19.40 10.68
N LYS A 138 -0.16 18.76 9.75
CA LYS A 138 -1.14 19.42 8.86
C LYS A 138 -2.23 20.13 9.66
N HIS A 139 -2.77 19.48 10.69
CA HIS A 139 -3.79 20.09 11.55
C HIS A 139 -3.24 21.26 12.36
N GLN A 140 -2.04 21.14 12.93
CA GLN A 140 -1.38 22.24 13.63
C GLN A 140 -1.14 23.44 12.70
N LEU A 141 -0.69 23.18 11.47
CA LEU A 141 -0.39 24.20 10.49
C LEU A 141 -1.65 24.94 10.05
N HIS A 142 -2.71 24.20 9.70
CA HIS A 142 -4.00 24.79 9.36
C HIS A 142 -4.56 25.66 10.50
N ARG A 143 -4.44 25.24 11.77
CA ARG A 143 -4.88 26.07 12.90
C ARG A 143 -4.10 27.39 13.00
N LYS A 144 -2.79 27.36 12.77
CA LYS A 144 -1.94 28.58 12.78
C LYS A 144 -2.26 29.50 11.61
N LEU A 145 -2.49 28.94 10.42
CA LEU A 145 -2.90 29.69 9.24
C LEU A 145 -4.29 30.31 9.45
N GLN A 146 -5.29 29.55 9.88
CA GLN A 146 -6.64 30.06 10.18
C GLN A 146 -6.65 31.18 11.24
N GLN A 147 -5.86 31.04 12.31
CA GLN A 147 -5.75 32.09 13.33
C GLN A 147 -5.20 33.39 12.75
N LYS A 148 -4.24 33.31 11.83
CA LYS A 148 -3.66 34.49 11.18
C LYS A 148 -4.49 35.02 10.04
N ASP A 149 -5.19 34.17 9.30
CA ASP A 149 -6.18 34.58 8.32
C ASP A 149 -7.31 35.36 8.99
N HIS A 150 -7.79 34.96 10.16
CA HIS A 150 -8.74 35.79 10.91
C HIS A 150 -8.18 37.16 11.31
N ILE A 151 -6.86 37.29 11.56
CA ILE A 151 -6.20 38.57 11.84
C ILE A 151 -6.05 39.38 10.54
N ARG A 152 -5.66 38.73 9.43
CA ARG A 152 -5.49 39.33 8.11
C ARG A 152 -6.83 39.79 7.52
N HIS A 153 -7.87 38.99 7.61
CA HIS A 153 -9.23 39.27 7.09
C HIS A 153 -9.93 40.38 7.89
N ARG A 154 -9.45 40.69 9.10
CA ARG A 154 -9.86 41.88 9.87
C ARG A 154 -9.13 43.16 9.41
N LEU A 155 -7.95 43.03 8.78
CA LEU A 155 -7.12 44.14 8.27
C LEU A 155 -7.26 44.37 6.76
N VAL A 156 -7.67 43.34 6.00
CA VAL A 156 -7.73 43.35 4.54
C VAL A 156 -9.12 42.83 4.13
N MET A 157 -10.08 43.76 4.01
CA MET A 157 -11.21 43.56 3.12
C MET A 157 -10.71 43.84 1.71
N ASN A 158 -10.90 42.87 0.81
CA ASN A 158 -10.53 42.85 -0.61
C ASN A 158 -9.20 42.13 -0.92
N ASN A 159 -9.27 40.81 -1.12
CA ASN A 159 -8.92 40.20 -2.40
C ASN A 159 -9.25 38.70 -2.37
N ASN A 160 -9.96 38.26 -3.41
CA ASN A 160 -10.33 36.87 -3.65
C ASN A 160 -9.13 36.12 -4.24
N ASP A 161 -8.29 35.54 -3.40
CA ASP A 161 -7.30 34.56 -3.86
C ASP A 161 -7.54 33.23 -3.13
N SER A 162 -8.27 32.36 -3.82
CA SER A 162 -8.45 30.96 -3.46
C SER A 162 -7.09 30.26 -3.45
N PHE A 163 -6.58 29.97 -2.26
CA PHE A 163 -5.37 29.19 -2.04
C PHE A 163 -5.54 27.77 -2.62
N ASN A 164 -4.96 27.55 -3.80
CA ASN A 164 -5.08 26.31 -4.55
C ASN A 164 -3.91 25.38 -4.19
N ILE A 165 -4.07 24.61 -3.11
CA ILE A 165 -3.13 23.55 -2.73
C ILE A 165 -3.17 22.48 -3.83
N ARG A 166 -2.07 22.33 -4.59
CA ARG A 166 -1.91 21.30 -5.63
C ARG A 166 -1.72 19.91 -4.98
N ASP A 167 -2.81 19.36 -4.44
CA ASP A 167 -2.93 18.01 -3.86
C ASP A 167 -3.17 16.91 -4.93
N ASP A 168 -2.59 17.04 -6.13
CA ASP A 168 -3.22 16.41 -7.31
C ASP A 168 -2.69 15.03 -7.74
N ASP A 169 -1.52 14.54 -7.31
CA ASP A 169 -1.01 13.27 -7.87
C ASP A 169 -1.34 12.00 -7.08
N ASP A 170 -1.39 12.07 -5.75
CA ASP A 170 -1.66 10.91 -4.88
C ASP A 170 -3.16 10.58 -4.79
N ASP A 171 -4.05 11.57 -4.90
CA ASP A 171 -5.51 11.44 -4.82
C ASP A 171 -6.13 10.77 -6.07
N ILE A 172 -5.42 10.81 -7.19
CA ILE A 172 -5.90 10.31 -8.49
C ILE A 172 -5.70 8.78 -8.61
N GLY A 173 -4.66 8.22 -7.96
CA GLY A 173 -4.25 6.83 -8.18
C GLY A 173 -4.02 6.54 -9.68
N PHE A 174 -4.53 5.41 -10.18
CA PHE A 174 -4.50 5.07 -11.61
C PHE A 174 -5.60 5.74 -12.46
N GLY A 175 -6.47 6.58 -11.88
CA GLY A 175 -7.54 7.27 -12.61
C GLY A 175 -8.79 6.42 -12.90
N GLY A 176 -8.90 5.19 -12.37
CA GLY A 176 -10.10 4.34 -12.41
C GLY A 176 -10.53 3.85 -13.81
N LEU A 177 -11.72 3.23 -13.91
CA LEU A 177 -12.35 2.80 -15.18
C LEU A 177 -12.43 3.93 -16.20
N SER A 178 -12.56 5.19 -15.76
CA SER A 178 -12.52 6.39 -16.62
C SER A 178 -11.24 6.51 -17.45
N SER A 179 -10.09 6.03 -16.93
CA SER A 179 -8.85 6.01 -17.71
C SER A 179 -8.89 4.97 -18.84
N ILE A 180 -9.64 3.88 -18.68
CA ILE A 180 -9.77 2.83 -19.70
C ILE A 180 -10.65 3.33 -20.85
N PHE A 181 -11.70 4.09 -20.55
CA PHE A 181 -12.61 4.68 -21.54
C PHE A 181 -12.16 6.05 -22.08
N GLY A 182 -10.94 6.50 -21.77
CA GLY A 182 -10.39 7.76 -22.32
C GLY A 182 -11.00 9.05 -21.76
N LEU A 183 -11.81 8.97 -20.70
CA LEU A 183 -12.55 10.09 -20.10
C LEU A 183 -11.71 10.97 -19.15
N GLY A 184 -10.38 10.78 -19.15
CA GLY A 184 -9.42 11.57 -18.38
C GLY A 184 -9.19 11.08 -16.94
N TYR A 185 -8.24 11.72 -16.26
CA TYR A 185 -7.85 11.41 -14.87
C TYR A 185 -8.67 12.30 -13.92
N ARG A 186 -9.61 11.71 -13.19
CA ARG A 186 -10.36 12.37 -12.12
C ARG A 186 -9.81 11.92 -10.76
N LYS A 187 -9.92 12.77 -9.73
CA LYS A 187 -9.69 12.36 -8.34
C LYS A 187 -10.50 11.10 -8.05
N SER A 188 -9.85 10.10 -7.46
CA SER A 188 -10.48 8.82 -7.14
C SER A 188 -11.72 9.05 -6.29
N PHE A 189 -12.81 8.31 -6.57
CA PHE A 189 -14.02 8.34 -5.75
C PHE A 189 -13.71 8.09 -4.27
N ILE A 190 -12.78 7.18 -3.99
CA ILE A 190 -12.32 6.84 -2.64
C ILE A 190 -11.64 8.04 -1.97
N SER A 191 -10.83 8.79 -2.71
CA SER A 191 -10.16 9.98 -2.18
C SER A 191 -11.16 11.08 -1.84
N LYS A 192 -12.20 11.25 -2.66
CA LYS A 192 -13.28 12.21 -2.40
C LYS A 192 -14.15 11.81 -1.22
N LEU A 193 -14.49 10.52 -1.12
CA LEU A 193 -15.40 10.02 -0.10
C LEU A 193 -14.74 9.90 1.28
N LEU A 194 -13.51 9.37 1.33
CA LEU A 194 -12.84 9.00 2.59
C LEU A 194 -11.68 9.94 2.95
N GLY A 195 -11.29 10.86 2.07
CA GLY A 195 -10.15 11.76 2.31
C GLY A 195 -8.80 11.03 2.43
N ILE A 196 -8.69 9.82 1.85
CA ILE A 196 -7.47 9.00 1.86
C ILE A 196 -7.06 8.64 0.45
N THR A 197 -5.75 8.55 0.24
CA THR A 197 -5.24 8.22 -1.09
C THR A 197 -5.60 6.77 -1.43
N PRO A 198 -5.81 6.43 -2.71
CA PRO A 198 -6.06 5.05 -3.12
C PRO A 198 -4.97 4.05 -2.71
N LEU A 199 -3.71 4.49 -2.62
CA LEU A 199 -2.61 3.67 -2.11
C LEU A 199 -2.80 3.32 -0.62
N GLN A 200 -3.24 4.29 0.18
CA GLN A 200 -3.55 4.04 1.60
C GLN A 200 -4.77 3.14 1.76
N PHE A 201 -5.84 3.40 1.01
CA PHE A 201 -7.05 2.60 1.05
C PHE A 201 -6.77 1.14 0.70
N SER A 202 -6.05 0.88 -0.40
CA SER A 202 -5.65 -0.48 -0.78
C SER A 202 -4.78 -1.13 0.30
N GLY A 203 -3.90 -0.39 0.97
CA GLY A 203 -3.11 -0.90 2.09
C GLY A 203 -3.98 -1.34 3.27
N TYR A 204 -4.97 -0.54 3.67
CA TYR A 204 -5.89 -0.93 4.75
C TYR A 204 -6.78 -2.10 4.37
N LEU A 205 -7.27 -2.11 3.13
CA LEU A 205 -8.10 -3.19 2.61
C LEU A 205 -7.30 -4.51 2.54
N LEU A 206 -6.00 -4.42 2.27
CA LEU A 206 -5.13 -5.58 2.15
C LEU A 206 -4.86 -6.29 3.48
N ILE A 207 -4.87 -5.57 4.61
CA ILE A 207 -4.65 -6.15 5.95
C ILE A 207 -5.57 -7.34 6.24
N PRO A 208 -6.92 -7.22 6.15
CA PRO A 208 -7.81 -8.35 6.40
C PRO A 208 -7.66 -9.47 5.36
N PHE A 209 -7.37 -9.15 4.09
CA PHE A 209 -7.13 -10.17 3.07
C PHE A 209 -5.89 -11.01 3.36
N VAL A 210 -4.77 -10.37 3.70
CA VAL A 210 -3.51 -11.05 4.05
C VAL A 210 -3.67 -11.81 5.36
N ALA A 211 -4.32 -11.23 6.36
CA ALA A 211 -4.58 -11.91 7.64
C ALA A 211 -5.42 -13.18 7.44
N TYR A 212 -6.46 -13.12 6.61
CA TYR A 212 -7.29 -14.27 6.28
C TYR A 212 -6.53 -15.35 5.49
N HIS A 213 -5.69 -14.93 4.53
CA HIS A 213 -4.80 -15.84 3.80
C HIS A 213 -3.80 -16.52 4.75
N TYR A 214 -3.11 -15.76 5.60
CA TYR A 214 -2.19 -16.28 6.61
C TYR A 214 -2.90 -17.23 7.58
N TYR A 215 -4.12 -16.89 8.01
CA TYR A 215 -4.91 -17.73 8.90
C TYR A 215 -5.10 -19.14 8.31
N LYS A 216 -5.53 -19.24 7.04
CA LYS A 216 -5.84 -20.53 6.41
C LYS A 216 -4.61 -21.32 5.99
N PHE A 217 -3.62 -20.66 5.41
CA PHE A 217 -2.48 -21.34 4.79
C PHE A 217 -1.27 -21.48 5.72
N ARG A 218 -1.29 -20.82 6.89
CA ARG A 218 -0.19 -20.88 7.86
C ARG A 218 -0.65 -21.18 9.28
N TYR A 219 -1.52 -20.34 9.84
CA TYR A 219 -1.88 -20.45 11.25
C TYR A 219 -2.64 -21.74 11.58
N VAL A 220 -3.70 -22.07 10.82
CA VAL A 220 -4.52 -23.26 11.09
C VAL A 220 -3.70 -24.55 11.00
N PRO A 221 -2.94 -24.82 9.91
CA PRO A 221 -2.06 -26.00 9.85
C PRO A 221 -1.08 -26.05 11.02
N MET A 222 -0.42 -24.93 11.35
CA MET A 222 0.54 -24.84 12.44
C MET A 222 -0.08 -25.12 13.81
N SER A 223 -1.33 -24.67 14.03
CA SER A 223 -2.03 -24.93 15.29
C SER A 223 -2.45 -26.39 15.47
N ILE A 224 -2.49 -27.17 14.38
CA ILE A 224 -3.00 -28.54 14.38
C ILE A 224 -1.87 -29.58 14.34
N GLU A 225 -0.86 -29.36 13.50
CA GLU A 225 0.26 -30.31 13.31
C GLU A 225 1.60 -29.74 13.82
N GLY A 226 1.64 -28.51 14.32
CA GLY A 226 2.87 -27.86 14.80
C GLY A 226 3.71 -27.21 13.69
N ASP A 227 3.36 -27.43 12.41
CA ASP A 227 4.01 -26.80 11.24
C ASP A 227 3.00 -26.51 10.11
N SER A 228 3.46 -25.97 8.96
CA SER A 228 2.65 -25.94 7.73
C SER A 228 3.39 -26.54 6.52
N SER A 229 4.22 -27.55 6.77
CA SER A 229 5.01 -28.24 5.74
C SER A 229 4.09 -28.98 4.75
N MET A 230 3.01 -29.58 5.27
CA MET A 230 2.00 -30.34 4.51
C MET A 230 1.15 -29.52 3.53
N ILE A 231 1.26 -28.18 3.53
CA ILE A 231 0.51 -27.33 2.61
C ILE A 231 1.05 -27.49 1.20
N ASN A 232 0.21 -27.94 0.27
CA ASN A 232 0.52 -28.20 -1.13
C ASN A 232 -0.53 -27.53 -2.04
N LEU A 233 -0.41 -27.67 -3.37
CA LEU A 233 -1.38 -27.11 -4.31
C LEU A 233 -2.75 -27.78 -4.20
N GLU A 234 -2.80 -29.06 -3.85
CA GLU A 234 -4.04 -29.80 -3.60
C GLU A 234 -4.83 -29.17 -2.44
N TYR A 235 -4.15 -28.78 -1.35
CA TYR A 235 -4.80 -28.10 -0.23
C TYR A 235 -5.47 -26.79 -0.64
N VAL A 236 -4.92 -26.06 -1.61
CA VAL A 236 -5.57 -24.86 -2.15
C VAL A 236 -6.91 -25.21 -2.80
N SER A 237 -6.98 -26.33 -3.51
CA SER A 237 -8.22 -26.86 -4.10
C SER A 237 -9.23 -27.27 -3.02
N TYR A 238 -8.78 -27.88 -1.91
CA TYR A 238 -9.63 -28.18 -0.74
C TYR A 238 -10.26 -26.91 -0.16
N VAL A 239 -9.43 -25.89 0.07
CA VAL A 239 -9.89 -24.59 0.59
C VAL A 239 -10.95 -24.01 -0.33
N LEU A 240 -10.72 -24.02 -1.65
CA LEU A 240 -11.62 -23.40 -2.63
C LEU A 240 -12.95 -24.12 -2.85
N ASN A 241 -13.08 -25.37 -2.42
CA ASN A 241 -14.22 -26.23 -2.78
C ASN A 241 -15.04 -26.76 -1.61
N LEU A 242 -14.47 -26.92 -0.41
CA LEU A 242 -15.19 -27.60 0.67
C LEU A 242 -15.98 -26.66 1.59
N LYS A 243 -15.44 -25.49 1.96
CA LYS A 243 -16.10 -24.58 2.94
C LYS A 243 -16.27 -23.16 2.40
N HIS A 244 -17.53 -22.76 2.20
CA HIS A 244 -17.96 -21.51 1.54
C HIS A 244 -17.24 -21.22 0.20
N PRO A 245 -17.39 -22.08 -0.83
CA PRO A 245 -16.55 -22.05 -2.03
C PRO A 245 -16.55 -20.73 -2.81
N ARG A 246 -17.67 -20.00 -2.78
CA ARG A 246 -17.79 -18.67 -3.41
C ARG A 246 -17.00 -17.62 -2.64
N PHE A 247 -17.07 -17.64 -1.32
CA PHE A 247 -16.34 -16.72 -0.46
C PHE A 247 -14.83 -16.93 -0.56
N GLN A 248 -14.37 -18.19 -0.56
CA GLN A 248 -12.93 -18.50 -0.69
C GLN A 248 -12.36 -18.01 -2.02
N ALA A 249 -13.08 -18.27 -3.11
CA ALA A 249 -12.70 -17.80 -4.44
C ALA A 249 -12.64 -16.27 -4.46
N LEU A 250 -13.66 -15.58 -3.93
CA LEU A 250 -13.69 -14.12 -3.85
C LEU A 250 -12.57 -13.56 -2.96
N ALA A 251 -12.26 -14.22 -1.85
CA ALA A 251 -11.23 -13.79 -0.91
C ALA A 251 -9.82 -13.84 -1.54
N LEU A 252 -9.47 -14.96 -2.19
CA LEU A 252 -8.18 -15.11 -2.88
C LEU A 252 -8.08 -14.19 -4.10
N SER A 253 -9.16 -14.10 -4.89
CA SER A 253 -9.27 -13.20 -6.03
C SER A 253 -9.08 -11.73 -5.63
N GLY A 254 -9.80 -11.31 -4.59
CA GLY A 254 -9.71 -9.96 -4.02
C GLY A 254 -8.32 -9.66 -3.47
N LEU A 255 -7.73 -10.62 -2.74
CA LEU A 255 -6.35 -10.50 -2.26
C LEU A 255 -5.38 -10.22 -3.41
N VAL A 256 -5.41 -11.00 -4.49
CA VAL A 256 -4.49 -10.82 -5.63
C VAL A 256 -4.71 -9.45 -6.27
N TRP A 257 -5.95 -9.03 -6.49
CA TRP A 257 -6.25 -7.75 -7.13
C TRP A 257 -5.80 -6.55 -6.29
N VAL A 258 -6.13 -6.56 -5.00
CA VAL A 258 -5.76 -5.49 -4.06
C VAL A 258 -4.24 -5.46 -3.86
N MET A 259 -3.59 -6.61 -3.72
CA MET A 259 -2.14 -6.73 -3.64
C MET A 259 -1.46 -6.16 -4.89
N SER A 260 -1.92 -6.58 -6.07
CA SER A 260 -1.36 -6.11 -7.36
C SER A 260 -1.44 -4.59 -7.47
N TYR A 261 -2.59 -4.01 -7.09
CA TYR A 261 -2.77 -2.56 -7.05
C TYR A 261 -1.81 -1.88 -6.08
N HIS A 262 -1.79 -2.32 -4.82
CA HIS A 262 -0.98 -1.70 -3.77
C HIS A 262 0.51 -1.75 -4.11
N PHE A 263 0.97 -2.91 -4.57
CA PHE A 263 2.34 -3.15 -4.99
C PHE A 263 2.75 -2.28 -6.17
N THR A 264 1.97 -2.30 -7.26
CA THR A 264 2.30 -1.54 -8.48
C THR A 264 2.30 -0.04 -8.22
N ASN A 265 1.30 0.47 -7.49
CA ASN A 265 1.21 1.87 -7.12
C ASN A 265 2.33 2.27 -6.15
N GLY A 266 2.68 1.39 -5.20
CA GLY A 266 3.82 1.55 -4.30
C GLY A 266 5.15 1.67 -5.04
N ILE A 267 5.45 0.76 -5.98
CA ILE A 267 6.66 0.81 -6.82
C ILE A 267 6.72 2.10 -7.63
N MET A 268 5.60 2.49 -8.24
CA MET A 268 5.55 3.72 -9.02
C MET A 268 5.82 4.96 -8.16
N LYS A 269 5.27 5.00 -6.94
CA LYS A 269 5.55 6.05 -5.97
C LYS A 269 7.02 6.06 -5.55
N LEU A 270 7.64 4.90 -5.33
CA LEU A 270 9.05 4.79 -4.96
C LEU A 270 10.00 5.25 -6.09
N ASN A 271 9.62 5.00 -7.34
CA ASN A 271 10.41 5.35 -8.52
C ASN A 271 10.02 6.69 -9.16
N SER A 272 9.08 7.42 -8.57
CA SER A 272 8.62 8.72 -9.07
C SER A 272 7.91 8.67 -10.44
N TRP A 273 7.27 7.56 -10.76
CA TRP A 273 6.64 7.32 -12.05
C TRP A 273 5.22 7.89 -12.13
N TYR A 274 5.09 9.21 -12.26
CA TYR A 274 3.79 9.90 -12.27
C TYR A 274 3.22 10.15 -13.66
N SER A 275 3.98 9.87 -14.72
CA SER A 275 3.54 10.14 -16.09
C SER A 275 2.25 9.40 -16.44
N LYS A 276 1.43 9.99 -17.33
CA LYS A 276 0.19 9.37 -17.83
C LYS A 276 0.44 7.99 -18.46
N LYS A 277 1.59 7.82 -19.13
CA LYS A 277 2.00 6.53 -19.71
C LYS A 277 2.29 5.50 -18.61
N CYS A 278 3.02 5.89 -17.57
CA CYS A 278 3.31 5.04 -16.41
C CYS A 278 2.03 4.60 -15.68
N LYS A 279 1.09 5.53 -15.43
CA LYS A 279 -0.22 5.22 -14.81
C LYS A 279 -1.04 4.21 -15.62
N ARG A 280 -1.06 4.35 -16.96
CA ARG A 280 -1.72 3.38 -17.85
C ARG A 280 -1.05 2.01 -17.83
N ILE A 281 0.28 1.95 -17.90
CA ILE A 281 1.04 0.70 -17.83
C ILE A 281 0.83 0.03 -16.47
N GLY A 282 0.89 0.79 -15.37
CA GLY A 282 0.62 0.28 -14.03
C GLY A 282 -0.76 -0.34 -13.92
N LEU A 283 -1.81 0.32 -14.43
CA LEU A 283 -3.16 -0.25 -14.46
C LEU A 283 -3.25 -1.53 -15.30
N ALA A 284 -2.56 -1.59 -16.45
CA ALA A 284 -2.50 -2.79 -17.27
C ALA A 284 -1.83 -3.96 -16.52
N ILE A 285 -0.74 -3.70 -15.80
CA ILE A 285 -0.06 -4.70 -14.95
C ILE A 285 -1.00 -5.21 -13.85
N VAL A 286 -1.71 -4.31 -13.17
CA VAL A 286 -2.67 -4.69 -12.11
C VAL A 286 -3.77 -5.61 -12.66
N ASN A 287 -4.38 -5.24 -13.79
CA ASN A 287 -5.44 -6.03 -14.40
C ASN A 287 -4.93 -7.36 -14.95
N LEU A 288 -3.72 -7.39 -15.51
CA LEU A 288 -3.09 -8.61 -16.01
C LEU A 288 -2.83 -9.59 -14.85
N LEU A 289 -2.15 -9.14 -13.79
CA LEU A 289 -1.82 -9.99 -12.65
C LEU A 289 -3.07 -10.43 -11.89
N GLY A 290 -4.04 -9.52 -11.72
CA GLY A 290 -5.36 -9.83 -11.19
C GLY A 290 -6.10 -10.88 -12.02
N GLY A 291 -6.12 -10.71 -13.35
CA GLY A 291 -6.75 -11.65 -14.28
C GLY A 291 -6.09 -13.04 -14.27
N CYS A 292 -4.76 -13.11 -14.29
CA CYS A 292 -4.02 -14.35 -14.11
C CYS A 292 -4.38 -15.01 -12.76
N GLY A 293 -4.45 -14.24 -11.68
CA GLY A 293 -4.88 -14.73 -10.36
C GLY A 293 -6.28 -15.35 -10.38
N MET A 294 -7.25 -14.70 -11.03
CA MET A 294 -8.60 -15.24 -11.21
C MET A 294 -8.58 -16.58 -11.95
N ILE A 295 -7.80 -16.67 -13.03
CA ILE A 295 -7.67 -17.90 -13.83
C ILE A 295 -7.04 -19.00 -12.96
N ALA A 296 -5.97 -18.71 -12.22
CA ALA A 296 -5.34 -19.68 -11.32
C ALA A 296 -6.34 -20.19 -10.26
N VAL A 297 -7.08 -19.28 -9.60
CA VAL A 297 -8.14 -19.65 -8.63
C VAL A 297 -9.22 -20.53 -9.28
N TYR A 298 -9.64 -20.20 -10.51
CA TYR A 298 -10.60 -21.02 -11.25
C TYR A 298 -10.07 -22.42 -11.56
N LEU A 299 -8.80 -22.54 -11.94
CA LEU A 299 -8.15 -23.82 -12.22
C LEU A 299 -8.07 -24.69 -10.95
N PHE A 300 -7.62 -24.13 -9.83
CA PHE A 300 -7.62 -24.86 -8.54
C PHE A 300 -9.03 -25.28 -8.11
N LYS A 301 -10.04 -24.44 -8.38
CA LYS A 301 -11.43 -24.80 -8.08
C LYS A 301 -11.92 -26.00 -8.89
N LYS A 302 -11.46 -26.15 -10.13
CA LYS A 302 -11.84 -27.25 -11.02
C LYS A 302 -11.10 -28.56 -10.74
N GLU A 303 -10.04 -28.51 -9.95
CA GLU A 303 -9.25 -29.67 -9.61
C GLU A 303 -10.07 -30.67 -8.80
N GLU A 304 -9.93 -31.96 -9.11
CA GLU A 304 -10.60 -33.04 -8.39
C GLU A 304 -9.99 -33.20 -6.98
N ILE A 305 -10.83 -33.57 -6.01
CA ILE A 305 -10.47 -33.65 -4.59
C ILE A 305 -10.50 -35.09 -4.14
N ASP A 306 -9.33 -35.67 -3.82
CA ASP A 306 -9.26 -37.01 -3.23
C ASP A 306 -9.27 -36.95 -1.70
N SER A 307 -10.48 -37.02 -1.12
CA SER A 307 -10.69 -37.00 0.33
C SER A 307 -10.44 -38.34 1.04
N GLY A 308 -10.15 -39.41 0.31
CA GLY A 308 -9.97 -40.75 0.89
C GLY A 308 -8.59 -40.97 1.50
N GLY A 309 -7.56 -40.34 0.92
CA GLY A 309 -6.16 -40.49 1.32
C GLY A 309 -5.79 -39.86 2.66
N PHE A 310 -4.57 -40.16 3.13
CA PHE A 310 -4.01 -39.57 4.36
C PHE A 310 -4.05 -38.03 4.32
N LEU A 311 -3.56 -37.42 3.23
CA LEU A 311 -3.56 -35.97 3.04
C LEU A 311 -4.98 -35.40 3.05
N GLY A 312 -5.95 -36.06 2.40
CA GLY A 312 -7.33 -35.60 2.39
C GLY A 312 -7.98 -35.56 3.78
N LYS A 313 -7.66 -36.52 4.65
CA LYS A 313 -8.11 -36.51 6.05
C LYS A 313 -7.50 -35.34 6.84
N VAL A 314 -6.20 -35.10 6.67
CA VAL A 314 -5.49 -33.98 7.30
C VAL A 314 -6.06 -32.64 6.82
N PHE A 315 -6.26 -32.47 5.52
CA PHE A 315 -6.86 -31.26 4.97
C PHE A 315 -8.28 -31.03 5.45
N THR A 316 -9.09 -32.09 5.52
CA THR A 316 -10.45 -32.01 6.08
C THR A 316 -10.44 -31.52 7.53
N LYS A 317 -9.49 -32.00 8.36
CA LYS A 317 -9.29 -31.54 9.75
C LYS A 317 -8.98 -30.03 9.78
N TYR A 318 -8.15 -29.53 8.87
CA TYR A 318 -7.87 -28.09 8.77
C TYR A 318 -9.11 -27.29 8.40
N ILE A 319 -9.83 -27.70 7.35
CA ILE A 319 -11.05 -27.02 6.87
C ILE A 319 -12.13 -26.95 7.96
N ASN A 320 -12.32 -28.03 8.72
CA ASN A 320 -13.29 -28.09 9.80
C ASN A 320 -12.95 -27.15 10.96
N SER A 321 -11.67 -26.83 11.14
CA SER A 321 -11.18 -25.92 12.19
C SER A 321 -11.33 -24.44 11.81
N TYR A 322 -11.78 -24.13 10.59
CA TYR A 322 -12.01 -22.74 10.19
C TYR A 322 -13.17 -22.12 10.94
N LEU A 323 -12.98 -20.90 11.45
CA LEU A 323 -14.07 -20.10 12.04
C LEU A 323 -15.08 -19.66 10.97
N LEU A 324 -14.61 -19.41 9.74
CA LEU A 324 -15.37 -18.97 8.56
C LEU A 324 -15.03 -19.81 7.33
#